data_AF-A0A7N4V2N3-F1
#
_entry.id   AF-A0A7N4V2N3-F1
#
_cell.length_a   1.000
_cell.length_b   1.000
_cell.length_c   1.000
_cell.angle_alpha   90.00
_cell.angle_beta   90.00
_cell.angle_gamma   90.00
#
_symmetry.space_group_name_H-M   'P 1'
#
loop_
_entity.id
_entity.type
_entity.pdbx_description
1 polymer ?
#
loop_
_entity_poly.entity_id
_entity_poly.type
_entity_poly.pdbx_seq_one_letter_code
_entity_poly.pdbx_strand_id
1 'polypeptide(L)'
;MKLCPETSENLRKRCNLPPLSSEYNKDVGFKTHLVTANPSIIRKRFQNLLWSRKTFVDDMKVYNHSYIYMPAFSMKTGTEPSLRVYYTLADVGANQTVLFANPNFLRSIGKFWKSRGIHAKRLSTGLFLVSAALGLCEEVTIYGFWPFSVDLREQSISHHYYDNELPYSGFHAMPEEFLQLWYLHKIGVLKMQLEPCEDLPSPPTS
;
A
#
# COMPACT_ATOMS: atom_id res chain seq x y z
N MET A 1 9.87 2.95 -10.59
CA MET A 1 10.42 2.52 -9.29
C MET A 1 10.41 1.00 -9.28
N LYS A 2 11.56 0.33 -9.18
CA LYS A 2 11.67 -1.14 -9.23
C LYS A 2 11.61 -1.74 -7.82
N LEU A 3 10.87 -2.83 -7.64
CA LEU A 3 10.73 -3.64 -6.43
C LEU A 3 11.55 -4.90 -6.66
N CYS A 4 12.48 -5.18 -5.76
CA CYS A 4 13.49 -6.21 -5.97
C CYS A 4 12.83 -7.60 -5.99
N PRO A 5 13.30 -8.53 -6.85
CA PRO A 5 12.91 -9.92 -6.77
C PRO A 5 13.52 -10.52 -5.49
N GLU A 6 12.68 -10.97 -4.55
CA GLU A 6 13.11 -11.66 -3.33
C GLU A 6 12.22 -12.87 -3.03
N THR A 7 12.77 -13.79 -2.25
CA THR A 7 12.42 -15.20 -2.05
C THR A 7 11.02 -15.47 -1.48
N SER A 8 10.63 -16.76 -1.48
CA SER A 8 9.28 -17.26 -1.21
C SER A 8 8.72 -17.01 0.19
N GLU A 9 9.48 -16.48 1.16
CA GLU A 9 9.08 -16.40 2.57
C GLU A 9 8.68 -14.99 3.08
N ASN A 10 8.82 -13.94 2.26
CA ASN A 10 8.58 -12.56 2.75
C ASN A 10 7.12 -12.08 2.61
N LEU A 11 6.56 -11.53 3.70
CA LEU A 11 5.20 -10.98 3.76
C LEU A 11 5.06 -9.66 2.98
N ARG A 12 4.62 -9.76 1.72
CA ARG A 12 4.34 -8.61 0.83
C ARG A 12 3.02 -7.90 1.13
N LYS A 13 3.11 -6.63 1.56
CA LYS A 13 1.98 -5.73 1.80
C LYS A 13 1.91 -4.65 0.71
N ARG A 14 0.72 -4.35 0.18
CA ARG A 14 0.49 -3.33 -0.87
C ARG A 14 -0.53 -2.29 -0.44
N CYS A 15 -0.42 -1.08 -0.98
CA CYS A 15 -1.33 0.01 -0.68
C CYS A 15 -2.38 0.18 -1.78
N ASN A 16 -3.66 0.26 -1.39
CA ASN A 16 -4.72 0.90 -2.15
C ASN A 16 -5.06 0.22 -3.49
N LEU A 17 -5.08 -1.11 -3.53
CA LEU A 17 -5.44 -1.90 -4.70
C LEU A 17 -4.71 -1.46 -6.00
N PRO A 18 -3.37 -1.41 -5.99
CA PRO A 18 -2.62 -0.88 -7.13
C PRO A 18 -2.56 -1.94 -8.25
N PRO A 19 -2.62 -1.56 -9.53
CA PRO A 19 -2.61 -2.51 -10.63
C PRO A 19 -1.35 -3.38 -10.63
N LEU A 20 -1.54 -4.68 -10.89
CA LEU A 20 -0.48 -5.70 -11.01
C LEU A 20 -0.48 -6.34 -12.41
N SER A 21 -0.84 -5.57 -13.44
CA SER A 21 -0.75 -6.00 -14.83
C SER A 21 0.69 -6.39 -15.19
N SER A 22 0.83 -7.21 -16.23
CA SER A 22 2.12 -7.73 -16.69
C SER A 22 3.16 -6.65 -17.00
N GLU A 23 2.72 -5.45 -17.37
CA GLU A 23 3.59 -4.29 -17.63
C GLU A 23 4.36 -3.84 -16.37
N TYR A 24 3.77 -3.96 -15.18
CA TYR A 24 4.39 -3.53 -13.94
C TYR A 24 5.12 -4.65 -13.23
N ASN A 25 4.91 -5.92 -13.59
CA ASN A 25 5.42 -7.06 -12.82
C ASN A 25 6.95 -7.07 -12.64
N LYS A 26 7.71 -6.59 -13.62
CA LYS A 26 9.17 -6.45 -13.51
C LYS A 26 9.57 -5.42 -12.46
N ASP A 27 8.75 -4.40 -12.31
CA ASP A 27 9.01 -3.27 -11.42
C ASP A 27 8.33 -3.43 -10.08
N VAL A 28 7.22 -4.17 -9.95
CA VAL A 28 6.47 -4.23 -8.69
C VAL A 28 6.14 -5.64 -8.22
N GLY A 29 6.58 -6.67 -8.95
CA GLY A 29 6.25 -8.06 -8.67
C GLY A 29 4.75 -8.36 -8.63
N PHE A 30 4.39 -9.64 -8.58
CA PHE A 30 2.98 -10.07 -8.56
C PHE A 30 2.51 -10.53 -7.16
N LYS A 31 3.43 -11.03 -6.31
CA LYS A 31 3.07 -11.60 -5.01
C LYS A 31 2.41 -10.54 -4.11
N THR A 32 1.33 -10.93 -3.44
CA THR A 32 0.58 -10.09 -2.50
C THR A 32 0.02 -10.98 -1.40
N HIS A 33 0.26 -10.64 -0.13
CA HIS A 33 -0.37 -11.32 1.00
C HIS A 33 -1.40 -10.43 1.67
N LEU A 34 -1.15 -9.12 1.68
CA LEU A 34 -2.09 -8.12 2.17
C LEU A 34 -2.09 -6.94 1.21
N VAL A 35 -3.26 -6.47 0.83
CA VAL A 35 -3.44 -5.22 0.10
C VAL A 35 -4.50 -4.38 0.79
N THR A 36 -4.26 -3.09 0.94
CA THR A 36 -5.25 -2.22 1.55
C THR A 36 -6.25 -1.72 0.52
N ALA A 37 -7.46 -1.41 0.97
CA ALA A 37 -8.45 -0.68 0.18
C ALA A 37 -9.05 0.43 1.03
N ASN A 38 -8.65 1.68 0.77
CA ASN A 38 -9.31 2.83 1.36
C ASN A 38 -10.75 2.95 0.80
N PRO A 39 -11.78 3.21 1.63
CA PRO A 39 -13.16 3.42 1.18
C PRO A 39 -13.32 4.46 0.06
N SER A 40 -12.42 5.45 -0.05
CA SER A 40 -12.44 6.39 -1.18
C SER A 40 -12.18 5.75 -2.54
N ILE A 41 -11.36 4.70 -2.60
CA ILE A 41 -11.05 3.96 -3.84
C ILE A 41 -12.30 3.24 -4.33
N ILE A 42 -13.01 2.60 -3.41
CA ILE A 42 -14.26 1.90 -3.71
C ILE A 42 -15.29 2.86 -4.30
N ARG A 43 -15.42 4.06 -3.72
CA ARG A 43 -16.32 5.10 -4.22
C ARG A 43 -15.92 5.63 -5.59
N LYS A 44 -14.64 5.99 -5.78
CA LYS A 44 -14.18 6.63 -7.01
C LYS A 44 -14.02 5.66 -8.18
N ARG A 45 -13.23 4.60 -7.98
CA ARG A 45 -12.82 3.68 -9.04
C ARG A 45 -13.91 2.66 -9.37
N PHE A 46 -14.69 2.26 -8.36
CA PHE A 46 -15.68 1.20 -8.50
C PHE A 46 -17.12 1.67 -8.27
N GLN A 47 -17.37 2.98 -8.37
CA GLN A 47 -18.71 3.58 -8.23
C GLN A 47 -19.44 3.14 -6.96
N ASN A 48 -18.68 2.98 -5.88
CA ASN A 48 -19.14 2.51 -4.58
C ASN A 48 -19.81 1.12 -4.59
N LEU A 49 -19.62 0.33 -5.64
CA LEU A 49 -20.26 -0.97 -5.85
C LEU A 49 -21.79 -0.92 -5.85
N LEU A 50 -22.37 0.21 -6.23
CA LEU A 50 -23.84 0.40 -6.27
C LEU A 50 -24.49 -0.17 -7.51
N TRP A 51 -23.78 -0.18 -8.64
CA TRP A 51 -24.31 -0.61 -9.94
C TRP A 51 -23.71 -1.94 -10.40
N SER A 52 -22.49 -1.89 -10.93
CA SER A 52 -21.76 -3.08 -11.35
C SER A 52 -20.68 -3.43 -10.34
N ARG A 53 -20.65 -4.70 -9.95
CA ARG A 53 -19.59 -5.28 -9.10
C ARG A 53 -18.51 -5.98 -9.92
N LYS A 54 -18.74 -6.15 -11.23
CA LYS A 54 -17.92 -6.99 -12.12
C LYS A 54 -16.47 -6.51 -12.19
N THR A 55 -16.24 -5.24 -12.50
CA THR A 55 -14.88 -4.68 -12.60
C THR A 55 -14.11 -4.85 -11.30
N PHE A 56 -14.75 -4.61 -10.15
CA PHE A 56 -14.10 -4.80 -8.85
C PHE A 56 -13.72 -6.27 -8.62
N VAL A 57 -14.64 -7.21 -8.87
CA VAL A 57 -14.38 -8.65 -8.70
C VAL A 57 -13.28 -9.14 -9.66
N ASP A 58 -13.32 -8.69 -10.92
CA ASP A 58 -12.30 -9.04 -11.91
C ASP A 58 -10.92 -8.47 -11.52
N ASP A 59 -10.86 -7.22 -11.03
CA ASP A 59 -9.63 -6.60 -10.52
C ASP A 59 -9.08 -7.29 -9.27
N MET A 60 -9.91 -7.96 -8.45
CA MET A 60 -9.42 -8.64 -7.25
C MET A 60 -8.67 -9.94 -7.54
N LYS A 61 -8.90 -10.55 -8.72
CA LYS A 61 -8.29 -11.84 -9.09
C LYS A 61 -6.76 -11.80 -9.05
N VAL A 62 -6.14 -10.66 -9.39
CA VAL A 62 -4.68 -10.51 -9.39
C VAL A 62 -4.06 -10.65 -8.00
N TYR A 63 -4.84 -10.42 -6.93
CA TYR A 63 -4.36 -10.55 -5.56
C TYR A 63 -4.48 -11.97 -5.00
N ASN A 64 -5.04 -12.93 -5.75
CA ASN A 64 -5.10 -14.35 -5.39
C ASN A 64 -5.58 -14.59 -3.94
N HIS A 65 -5.04 -15.55 -3.20
CA HIS A 65 -5.37 -15.82 -1.80
C HIS A 65 -4.67 -14.81 -0.88
N SER A 66 -5.25 -13.61 -0.75
CA SER A 66 -4.70 -12.53 0.07
C SER A 66 -5.76 -11.86 0.94
N TYR A 67 -5.28 -11.02 1.86
CA TYR A 67 -6.13 -10.20 2.71
C TYR A 67 -6.40 -8.82 2.08
N ILE A 68 -7.67 -8.43 2.00
CA ILE A 68 -8.07 -7.05 1.70
C ILE A 68 -8.27 -6.30 3.01
N TYR A 69 -7.33 -5.42 3.37
CA TYR A 69 -7.34 -4.70 4.64
C TYR A 69 -7.99 -3.31 4.50
N MET A 70 -9.10 -3.08 5.19
CA MET A 70 -9.90 -1.86 5.04
C MET A 70 -10.07 -1.10 6.35
N PRO A 71 -9.86 0.23 6.37
CA PRO A 71 -10.13 1.08 7.53
C PRO A 71 -11.62 1.42 7.66
N ALA A 72 -12.49 0.40 7.72
CA ALA A 72 -13.96 0.55 7.72
C ALA A 72 -14.46 1.49 8.81
N PHE A 73 -13.89 1.39 10.01
CA PHE A 73 -14.33 2.12 11.20
C PHE A 73 -13.44 3.33 11.52
N SER A 74 -12.58 3.76 10.58
CA SER A 74 -11.73 4.94 10.78
C SER A 74 -12.48 6.26 10.63
N MET A 75 -13.53 6.29 9.81
CA MET A 75 -14.41 7.46 9.62
C MET A 75 -15.83 6.98 9.32
N LYS A 76 -16.84 7.82 9.64
CA LYS A 76 -18.26 7.51 9.39
C LYS A 76 -18.54 7.08 7.94
N THR A 77 -17.91 7.75 6.97
CA THR A 77 -18.09 7.46 5.54
C THR A 77 -17.34 6.21 5.05
N GLY A 78 -16.61 5.52 5.93
CA GLY A 78 -15.83 4.34 5.60
C GLY A 78 -16.58 3.02 5.73
N THR A 79 -17.56 2.95 6.63
CA THR A 79 -18.23 1.69 7.00
C THR A 79 -18.96 1.07 5.83
N GLU A 80 -19.87 1.82 5.21
CA GLU A 80 -20.76 1.29 4.18
C GLU A 80 -20.02 0.82 2.91
N PRO A 81 -19.06 1.57 2.33
CA PRO A 81 -18.24 1.05 1.22
C PRO A 81 -17.44 -0.20 1.58
N SER A 82 -16.97 -0.31 2.83
CA SER A 82 -16.18 -1.47 3.27
C SER A 82 -17.04 -2.71 3.45
N LEU A 83 -18.25 -2.56 3.97
CA LEU A 83 -19.21 -3.66 4.05
C LEU A 83 -19.66 -4.11 2.66
N ARG A 84 -19.84 -3.19 1.70
CA ARG A 84 -20.12 -3.56 0.31
C ARG A 84 -19.01 -4.41 -0.30
N VAL A 85 -17.74 -4.08 -0.04
CA VAL A 85 -16.60 -4.92 -0.47
C VAL A 85 -16.68 -6.31 0.15
N TYR A 86 -16.90 -6.40 1.47
CA TYR A 86 -17.05 -7.68 2.17
C TYR A 86 -18.14 -8.55 1.56
N TYR A 87 -19.37 -8.04 1.44
CA TYR A 87 -20.47 -8.82 0.88
C TYR A 87 -20.25 -9.14 -0.60
N THR A 88 -19.68 -8.23 -1.39
CA THR A 88 -19.39 -8.50 -2.80
C THR A 88 -18.44 -9.67 -2.99
N LEU A 89 -17.36 -9.76 -2.20
CA LEU A 89 -16.40 -10.86 -2.30
C LEU A 89 -16.95 -12.16 -1.72
N ALA A 90 -17.77 -12.08 -0.66
CA ALA A 90 -18.46 -13.24 -0.10
C ALA A 90 -19.46 -13.85 -1.08
N ASP A 91 -20.31 -13.03 -1.72
CA ASP A 91 -21.37 -13.46 -2.65
C ASP A 91 -20.82 -14.24 -3.85
N VAL A 92 -19.61 -13.89 -4.32
CA VAL A 92 -18.99 -14.52 -5.49
C VAL A 92 -18.02 -15.64 -5.13
N GLY A 93 -17.87 -15.96 -3.84
CA GLY A 93 -16.92 -16.97 -3.37
C GLY A 93 -15.47 -16.62 -3.71
N ALA A 94 -15.08 -15.34 -3.58
CA ALA A 94 -13.74 -14.91 -3.92
C ALA A 94 -12.68 -15.48 -2.95
N ASN A 95 -11.47 -15.69 -3.46
CA ASN A 95 -10.36 -16.25 -2.66
C ASN A 95 -9.77 -15.25 -1.64
N GLN A 96 -10.16 -13.98 -1.72
CA GLN A 96 -9.64 -12.95 -0.82
C GLN A 96 -10.45 -12.88 0.47
N THR A 97 -9.76 -12.69 1.60
CA THR A 97 -10.40 -12.48 2.90
C THR A 97 -10.37 -10.99 3.26
N VAL A 98 -11.53 -10.40 3.55
CA VAL A 98 -11.59 -8.99 3.98
C VAL A 98 -11.33 -8.88 5.48
N LEU A 99 -10.42 -7.97 5.86
CA LEU A 99 -10.09 -7.64 7.23
C LEU A 99 -10.36 -6.18 7.51
N PHE A 100 -11.01 -5.88 8.64
CA PHE A 100 -11.24 -4.50 9.07
C PHE A 100 -10.19 -4.04 10.08
N ALA A 101 -9.61 -2.87 9.83
CA ALA A 101 -8.62 -2.30 10.71
C ALA A 101 -9.20 -1.96 12.08
N ASN A 102 -8.48 -2.33 13.14
CA ASN A 102 -8.85 -1.96 14.50
C ASN A 102 -8.72 -0.42 14.68
N PRO A 103 -9.82 0.30 15.01
CA PRO A 103 -9.78 1.74 15.15
C PRO A 103 -8.88 2.24 16.29
N ASN A 104 -8.65 1.43 17.32
CA ASN A 104 -7.72 1.75 18.41
C ASN A 104 -6.27 1.70 17.94
N PHE A 105 -5.93 0.75 17.08
CA PHE A 105 -4.61 0.68 16.46
C PHE A 105 -4.34 1.93 15.60
N LEU A 106 -5.28 2.27 14.71
CA LEU A 106 -5.16 3.47 13.85
C LEU A 106 -4.98 4.75 14.66
N ARG A 107 -5.74 4.90 15.75
CA ARG A 107 -5.62 6.06 16.65
C ARG A 107 -4.26 6.11 17.36
N SER A 108 -3.77 4.97 17.83
CA SER A 108 -2.52 4.89 18.58
C SER A 108 -1.31 5.21 17.70
N ILE A 109 -1.26 4.65 16.49
CA ILE A 109 -0.23 4.96 15.49
C ILE A 109 -0.31 6.43 15.07
N GLY A 110 -1.51 6.98 14.88
CA GLY A 110 -1.70 8.41 14.63
C GLY A 110 -1.08 9.31 15.72
N LYS A 111 -1.33 8.99 17.00
CA LYS A 111 -0.74 9.74 18.13
C LYS A 111 0.79 9.59 18.18
N PHE A 112 1.30 8.37 17.98
CA PHE A 112 2.73 8.09 17.98
C PHE A 112 3.46 8.97 16.96
N TRP A 113 3.05 8.95 15.70
CA TRP A 113 3.72 9.72 14.65
C TRP A 113 3.54 11.23 14.81
N LYS A 114 2.40 11.69 15.33
CA LYS A 114 2.22 13.10 15.68
C LYS A 114 3.21 13.56 16.75
N SER A 115 3.50 12.73 17.75
CA SER A 115 4.53 13.02 18.76
C SER A 115 5.95 13.01 18.21
N ARG A 116 6.16 12.44 17.01
CA ARG A 116 7.45 12.42 16.29
C ARG A 116 7.55 13.49 15.20
N GLY A 117 6.68 14.50 15.25
CA GLY A 117 6.77 15.66 14.36
C GLY A 117 6.10 15.48 13.00
N ILE A 118 5.16 14.53 12.85
CA ILE A 118 4.27 14.48 11.69
C ILE A 118 2.99 15.29 11.96
N HIS A 119 2.80 16.37 11.20
CA HIS A 119 1.73 17.36 11.33
C HIS A 119 0.60 17.14 10.32
N ALA A 120 0.35 15.88 9.95
CA ALA A 120 -0.75 15.51 9.08
C ALA A 120 -2.10 15.48 9.83
N LYS A 121 -3.21 15.75 9.12
CA LYS A 121 -4.55 15.45 9.65
C LYS A 121 -4.75 13.94 9.80
N ARG A 122 -4.19 13.16 8.87
CA ARG A 122 -4.21 11.70 8.86
C ARG A 122 -2.91 11.18 8.23
N LEU A 123 -2.38 10.09 8.77
CA LEU A 123 -1.23 9.42 8.15
C LEU A 123 -1.63 8.80 6.80
N SER A 124 -0.68 8.67 5.89
CA SER A 124 -0.87 7.91 4.66
C SER A 124 -1.10 6.42 4.96
N THR A 125 -1.76 5.72 4.04
CA THR A 125 -1.87 4.26 4.07
C THR A 125 -0.50 3.60 4.18
N GLY A 126 0.50 4.15 3.47
CA GLY A 126 1.87 3.64 3.48
C GLY A 126 2.48 3.65 4.87
N LEU A 127 2.45 4.79 5.55
CA LEU A 127 3.00 4.90 6.91
C LEU A 127 2.28 4.00 7.92
N PHE A 128 0.95 3.83 7.78
CA PHE A 128 0.21 2.86 8.59
C PHE A 128 0.70 1.43 8.38
N LEU A 129 0.90 0.99 7.13
CA LEU A 129 1.40 -0.36 6.85
C LEU A 129 2.84 -0.56 7.32
N VAL A 130 3.70 0.45 7.17
CA VAL A 130 5.07 0.39 7.71
C VAL A 130 5.03 0.23 9.23
N SER A 131 4.18 1.00 9.92
CA SER A 131 4.02 0.89 11.37
C SER A 131 3.54 -0.50 11.81
N ALA A 132 2.60 -1.09 11.06
CA ALA A 132 2.14 -2.45 11.32
C ALA A 132 3.25 -3.47 11.03
N ALA A 133 4.04 -3.30 9.97
CA ALA A 133 5.15 -4.19 9.63
C ALA A 133 6.24 -4.16 10.69
N LEU A 134 6.62 -2.99 11.20
CA LEU A 134 7.62 -2.84 12.27
C LEU A 134 7.21 -3.54 13.58
N GLY A 135 5.90 -3.74 13.81
CA GLY A 135 5.41 -4.49 14.97
C GLY A 135 5.22 -5.99 14.74
N LEU A 136 5.38 -6.48 13.49
CA LEU A 136 5.02 -7.85 13.09
C LEU A 136 6.16 -8.61 12.39
N CYS A 137 7.20 -7.92 11.93
CA CYS A 137 8.26 -8.48 11.10
C CYS A 137 9.61 -8.20 11.75
N GLU A 138 10.53 -9.16 11.66
CA GLU A 138 11.91 -9.01 12.14
C GLU A 138 12.68 -7.99 11.30
N GLU A 139 12.50 -8.04 9.97
CA GLU A 139 13.08 -7.10 9.03
C GLU A 139 11.99 -6.45 8.16
N VAL A 140 12.16 -5.17 7.89
CA VAL A 140 11.21 -4.39 7.07
C VAL A 140 11.97 -3.66 5.98
N THR A 141 11.73 -4.06 4.73
CA THR A 141 12.12 -3.28 3.54
C THR A 141 10.91 -2.59 2.96
N ILE A 142 11.00 -1.26 2.81
CA ILE A 142 9.96 -0.44 2.21
C ILE A 142 10.39 0.01 0.83
N TYR A 143 9.43 0.05 -0.06
CA TYR A 143 9.59 0.46 -1.44
C TYR A 143 8.41 1.33 -1.83
N GLY A 144 8.49 2.08 -2.93
CA GLY A 144 7.38 2.93 -3.35
C GLY A 144 7.25 4.24 -2.56
N PHE A 145 8.03 4.42 -1.48
CA PHE A 145 7.87 5.55 -0.57
C PHE A 145 8.74 6.73 -1.01
N TRP A 146 8.29 7.44 -2.04
CA TRP A 146 8.93 8.64 -2.56
C TRP A 146 7.87 9.70 -2.92
N PRO A 147 7.62 10.69 -2.05
CA PRO A 147 6.52 11.63 -2.21
C PRO A 147 6.88 12.87 -3.05
N PHE A 148 7.93 12.80 -3.88
CA PHE A 148 8.43 13.92 -4.67
C PHE A 148 8.27 13.65 -6.17
N SER A 149 8.16 14.72 -6.97
CA SER A 149 7.96 14.65 -8.42
C SER A 149 9.27 14.48 -9.23
N VAL A 150 10.40 14.42 -8.55
CA VAL A 150 11.73 14.30 -9.16
C VAL A 150 12.48 13.18 -8.44
N ASP A 151 13.17 12.31 -9.18
CA ASP A 151 13.98 11.23 -8.60
C ASP A 151 15.39 11.71 -8.21
N LEU A 152 16.21 10.79 -7.66
CA LEU A 152 17.60 11.08 -7.26
C LEU A 152 18.53 11.43 -8.44
N ARG A 153 18.10 11.24 -9.69
CA ARG A 153 18.83 11.55 -10.92
C ARG A 153 18.25 12.77 -11.64
N GLU A 154 17.48 13.58 -10.91
CA GLU A 154 16.86 14.81 -11.40
C GLU A 154 15.85 14.59 -12.54
N GLN A 155 15.30 13.37 -12.66
CA GLN A 155 14.29 13.05 -13.66
C GLN A 155 12.88 13.24 -13.11
N SER A 156 12.01 13.86 -13.91
CA SER A 156 10.59 13.97 -13.56
C SER A 156 9.95 12.58 -13.48
N ILE A 157 9.19 12.33 -12.43
CA ILE A 157 8.49 11.07 -12.19
C ILE A 157 7.03 11.32 -11.80
N SER A 158 6.17 10.37 -12.15
CA SER A 158 4.77 10.38 -11.76
C SER A 158 4.57 10.04 -10.29
N HIS A 159 3.44 10.49 -9.72
CA HIS A 159 3.09 10.23 -8.33
C HIS A 159 2.93 8.74 -8.01
N HIS A 160 2.27 7.99 -8.89
CA HIS A 160 2.20 6.54 -8.82
C HIS A 160 3.03 5.92 -9.94
N TYR A 161 3.37 4.64 -9.79
CA TYR A 161 4.05 3.90 -10.86
C TYR A 161 3.13 3.60 -12.06
N TYR A 162 1.82 3.80 -11.91
CA TYR A 162 0.80 3.46 -12.90
C TYR A 162 -0.02 4.68 -13.39
N ASP A 163 0.05 5.81 -12.70
CA ASP A 163 -0.62 7.06 -13.09
C ASP A 163 0.02 8.28 -12.38
N ASN A 164 -0.55 9.47 -12.58
CA ASN A 164 -0.13 10.68 -11.88
C ASN A 164 -1.26 11.29 -11.02
N GLU A 165 -2.16 10.46 -10.47
CA GLU A 165 -3.23 10.93 -9.59
C GLU A 165 -2.70 11.34 -8.22
N LEU A 166 -2.85 12.62 -7.86
CA LEU A 166 -2.42 13.14 -6.56
C LEU A 166 -3.42 12.81 -5.45
N PRO A 167 -2.95 12.63 -4.20
CA PRO A 167 -3.84 12.48 -3.06
C PRO A 167 -4.62 13.77 -2.81
N TYR A 168 -5.73 13.65 -2.08
CA TYR A 168 -6.47 14.83 -1.62
C TYR A 168 -5.56 15.76 -0.81
N SER A 169 -5.51 17.02 -1.22
CA SER A 169 -4.68 18.04 -0.58
C SER A 169 -5.07 18.24 0.89
N GLY A 170 -4.07 18.49 1.75
CA GLY A 170 -4.27 18.84 3.15
C GLY A 170 -4.70 17.71 4.08
N PHE A 171 -4.65 16.44 3.65
CA PHE A 171 -4.87 15.27 4.52
C PHE A 171 -3.58 14.69 5.09
N HIS A 172 -2.60 14.47 4.23
CA HIS A 172 -1.34 13.81 4.53
C HIS A 172 -0.18 14.81 4.50
N ALA A 173 0.86 14.54 5.29
CA ALA A 173 2.13 15.28 5.26
C ALA A 173 3.23 14.34 4.76
N MET A 174 3.08 13.79 3.55
CA MET A 174 3.95 12.72 3.06
C MET A 174 5.45 13.06 3.02
N PRO A 175 5.89 14.31 2.76
CA PRO A 175 7.29 14.69 2.93
C PRO A 175 7.80 14.52 4.37
N GLU A 176 6.99 14.85 5.38
CA GLU A 176 7.34 14.62 6.79
C GLU A 176 7.37 13.13 7.11
N GLU A 177 6.41 12.36 6.59
CA GLU A 177 6.41 10.90 6.72
C GLU A 177 7.67 10.27 6.11
N PHE A 178 8.08 10.73 4.91
CA PHE A 178 9.30 10.29 4.26
C PHE A 178 10.52 10.60 5.12
N LEU A 179 10.63 11.81 5.67
CA LEU A 179 11.77 12.19 6.51
C LEU A 179 11.89 11.29 7.75
N GLN A 180 10.77 10.94 8.38
CA GLN A 180 10.76 10.02 9.51
C GLN A 180 11.20 8.60 9.11
N LEU A 181 10.69 8.09 7.98
CA LEU A 181 11.09 6.78 7.47
C LEU A 181 12.57 6.76 7.04
N TRP A 182 13.06 7.86 6.48
CA TRP A 182 14.46 8.04 6.12
C TRP A 182 15.35 8.04 7.36
N TYR A 183 14.94 8.72 8.44
CA TYR A 183 15.64 8.64 9.71
C TYR A 183 15.73 7.20 10.22
N LEU A 184 14.61 6.47 10.23
CA LEU A 184 14.60 5.04 10.61
C LEU A 184 15.51 4.19 9.73
N HIS A 185 15.60 4.51 8.44
CA HIS A 185 16.53 3.86 7.53
C HIS A 185 17.99 4.11 7.91
N LYS A 186 18.35 5.38 8.17
CA LYS A 186 19.72 5.77 8.52
C LYS A 186 20.22 5.14 9.82
N ILE A 187 19.32 4.84 10.76
CA ILE A 187 19.66 4.17 12.03
C ILE A 187 19.49 2.64 11.99
N GLY A 188 19.16 2.05 10.83
CA GLY A 188 19.09 0.60 10.65
C GLY A 188 17.81 -0.07 11.15
N VAL A 189 16.74 0.69 11.43
CA VAL A 189 15.45 0.12 11.88
C VAL A 189 14.64 -0.48 10.72
N LEU A 190 14.80 0.05 9.51
CA LEU A 190 14.19 -0.48 8.30
C LEU A 190 15.09 -0.20 7.08
N LYS A 191 14.87 -0.88 5.96
CA LYS A 191 15.54 -0.59 4.70
C LYS A 191 14.60 0.19 3.78
N MET A 192 15.06 1.33 3.24
CA MET A 192 14.37 2.04 2.17
C MET A 192 15.03 1.71 0.83
N GLN A 193 14.29 1.10 -0.09
CA GLN A 193 14.75 0.92 -1.46
C GLN A 193 14.37 2.15 -2.31
N LEU A 194 15.36 2.99 -2.59
CA LEU A 194 15.20 4.22 -3.38
C LEU A 194 15.79 4.11 -4.79
N GLU A 195 16.81 3.26 -4.96
CA GLU A 195 17.50 3.06 -6.23
C GLU A 195 16.93 1.85 -6.99
N PRO A 196 17.24 1.71 -8.29
CA PRO A 196 16.93 0.49 -9.03
C PRO A 196 17.50 -0.74 -8.31
N CYS A 197 16.74 -1.83 -8.29
CA CYS A 197 17.25 -3.11 -7.81
C CYS A 197 18.27 -3.67 -8.80
N GLU A 198 19.32 -4.29 -8.28
CA GLU A 198 20.24 -5.09 -9.08
C GLU A 198 19.49 -6.33 -9.61
N ASP A 199 19.72 -6.66 -10.88
CA ASP A 199 19.21 -7.91 -11.43
C ASP A 199 19.99 -9.06 -10.76
N LEU A 200 19.29 -10.07 -10.24
CA LEU A 200 19.94 -11.29 -9.75
C LEU A 200 20.79 -11.85 -10.90
N PRO A 201 22.07 -12.21 -10.66
CA PRO A 201 22.88 -12.85 -11.70
C PRO A 201 22.15 -14.10 -12.19
N SER A 202 22.01 -14.23 -13.50
CA SER A 202 21.48 -15.44 -14.12
C SER A 202 22.26 -16.65 -13.60
N PRO A 203 21.60 -17.76 -13.24
CA PRO A 203 22.33 -18.97 -12.90
C PRO A 203 23.26 -19.33 -14.07
N PRO A 204 24.49 -19.79 -13.80
CA PRO A 204 25.43 -20.14 -14.86
C PRO A 204 24.77 -21.18 -15.76
N THR A 205 24.66 -20.86 -17.05
CA THR A 205 24.29 -21.83 -18.07
C THR A 205 25.36 -22.91 -18.08
N SER A 206 24.98 -24.11 -17.66
CA SER A 206 25.75 -25.35 -17.85
C SER A 206 25.84 -25.73 -19.33
#